data_AF-A0A946C4V8-F1
#
_entry.id   AF-A0A946C4V8-F1
#
_cell.length_a   1.000
_cell.length_b   1.000
_cell.length_c   1.000
_cell.angle_alpha   90.00
_cell.angle_beta   90.00
_cell.angle_gamma   90.00
#
_symmetry.space_group_name_H-M   'P 1'
#
loop_
_entity.id
_entity.type
_entity.pdbx_description
1 polymer ?
#
loop_
_entity_poly.entity_id
_entity_poly.type
_entity_poly.pdbx_seq_one_letter_code
_entity_poly.pdbx_strand_id
1 'polypeptide(L)'
;MALNSLKKIIKYRSTYSGTKETDILYEKYFISNLNSFHENELSLLKSLFDVYSDAEIYDILTNKSKPMSKFKKLFEKISNI
;
A
#
# COMPACT_ATOMS: atom_id res chain seq x y z
N MET A 1 -0.34 -9.55 16.90
CA MET A 1 0.88 -8.77 16.58
C MET A 1 0.58 -7.31 16.86
N ALA A 2 1.43 -6.61 17.62
CA ALA A 2 1.16 -5.20 17.95
C ALA A 2 1.03 -4.36 16.66
N LEU A 3 0.01 -3.49 16.59
CA LEU A 3 -0.29 -2.61 15.46
C LEU A 3 0.93 -1.80 15.00
N ASN A 4 1.82 -1.44 15.94
CA ASN A 4 3.10 -0.79 15.67
C ASN A 4 4.08 -1.64 14.83
N SER A 5 4.06 -2.97 14.96
CA SER A 5 4.92 -3.86 14.16
C SER A 5 4.45 -3.94 12.72
N LEU A 6 3.14 -4.01 12.48
CA LEU A 6 2.57 -3.98 11.13
C LEU A 6 2.90 -2.69 10.40
N LYS A 7 2.75 -1.56 11.10
CA LYS A 7 3.11 -0.23 10.60
C LYS A 7 4.59 -0.15 10.20
N LYS A 8 5.49 -0.70 11.03
CA LYS A 8 6.93 -0.76 10.71
C LYS A 8 7.23 -1.61 9.47
N ILE A 9 6.58 -2.77 9.34
CA ILE A 9 6.76 -3.66 8.18
C ILE A 9 6.34 -2.95 6.90
N ILE A 10 5.15 -2.33 6.90
CA ILE A 10 4.64 -1.57 5.75
C ILE A 10 5.60 -0.44 5.42
N LYS A 11 5.98 0.37 6.40
CA LYS A 11 6.90 1.49 6.19
C LYS A 11 8.21 1.02 5.56
N TYR A 12 8.81 -0.05 6.09
CA TYR A 12 10.02 -0.63 5.55
C TYR A 12 9.81 -1.08 4.09
N ARG A 13 8.77 -1.88 3.80
CA ARG A 13 8.48 -2.37 2.45
C ARG A 13 8.25 -1.21 1.47
N SER A 14 7.57 -0.16 1.93
CA SER A 14 7.26 1.03 1.15
C SER A 14 8.44 1.97 0.91
N THR A 15 9.55 1.82 1.65
CA THR A 15 10.78 2.64 1.52
C THR A 15 11.88 1.91 0.72
N TYR A 16 11.70 0.63 0.45
CA TYR A 16 12.67 -0.21 -0.25
C TYR A 16 11.97 -0.94 -1.40
N SER A 17 11.37 -0.17 -2.31
CA SER A 17 10.74 -0.73 -3.50
C SER A 17 11.75 -0.90 -4.64
N GLY A 18 11.35 -1.61 -5.71
CA GLY A 18 12.21 -1.84 -6.87
C GLY A 18 12.64 -0.57 -7.63
N THR A 19 11.93 0.55 -7.50
CA THR A 19 12.24 1.79 -8.22
C THR A 19 11.95 3.04 -7.37
N LYS A 20 12.73 4.10 -7.59
CA LYS A 20 12.54 5.38 -6.87
C LYS A 20 11.16 6.01 -7.12
N GLU A 21 10.61 5.81 -8.31
CA GLU A 21 9.27 6.31 -8.66
C GLU A 21 8.19 5.66 -7.80
N THR A 22 8.27 4.33 -7.62
CA THR A 22 7.34 3.59 -6.79
C THR A 22 7.49 3.94 -5.31
N ASP A 23 8.71 4.17 -4.82
CA ASP A 23 8.97 4.65 -3.46
C ASP A 23 8.29 6.00 -3.17
N ILE A 24 8.42 6.97 -4.08
CA ILE A 24 7.74 8.28 -3.94
C ILE A 24 6.22 8.10 -3.91
N LEU A 25 5.69 7.20 -4.75
CA LEU A 25 4.27 6.91 -4.80
C LEU A 25 3.79 6.27 -3.49
N TYR A 26 4.52 5.29 -2.98
CA TYR A 26 4.22 4.62 -1.73
C TYR A 26 4.31 5.54 -0.53
N GLU A 27 5.28 6.45 -0.51
CA GLU A 27 5.37 7.46 0.54
C GLU A 27 4.12 8.32 0.58
N LYS A 28 3.69 8.83 -0.59
CA LYS A 28 2.51 9.66 -0.73
C LYS A 28 1.22 8.95 -0.32
N TYR A 29 1.00 7.72 -0.79
CA TYR A 29 -0.28 7.04 -0.62
C TYR A 29 -0.35 6.18 0.65
N PHE A 30 0.74 5.51 1.03
CA PHE A 30 0.74 4.57 2.15
C PHE A 30 1.37 5.18 3.41
N ILE A 31 2.58 5.74 3.33
CA ILE A 31 3.30 6.22 4.52
C ILE A 31 2.63 7.45 5.12
N SER A 32 2.23 8.43 4.32
CA SER A 32 1.51 9.61 4.81
C SER A 32 0.16 9.27 5.44
N ASN A 33 -0.51 8.22 4.93
CA ASN A 33 -1.82 7.79 5.42
C ASN A 33 -1.78 6.63 6.41
N LEU A 34 -0.58 6.23 6.84
CA LEU A 34 -0.34 5.04 7.64
C LEU A 34 -1.03 5.09 9.02
N ASN A 35 -1.31 6.30 9.51
CA ASN A 35 -2.06 6.54 10.75
C ASN A 35 -3.58 6.55 10.57
N SER A 36 -4.09 6.74 9.35
CA SER A 36 -5.50 6.74 9.00
C SER A 36 -6.06 5.36 8.66
N PHE A 37 -5.19 4.35 8.49
CA PHE A 37 -5.59 2.97 8.27
C PHE A 37 -5.93 2.24 9.57
N HIS A 38 -7.04 1.51 9.55
CA HIS A 38 -7.41 0.58 10.61
C HIS A 38 -6.57 -0.70 10.53
N GLU A 39 -6.51 -1.49 11.62
CA GLU A 39 -5.78 -2.75 11.67
C GLU A 39 -6.10 -3.71 10.50
N ASN A 40 -7.38 -3.85 10.14
CA ASN A 40 -7.82 -4.67 9.01
C ASN A 40 -7.26 -4.18 7.67
N GLU A 41 -7.15 -2.86 7.49
CA GLU A 41 -6.60 -2.23 6.29
C GLU A 41 -5.08 -2.40 6.22
N LEU A 42 -4.39 -2.25 7.36
CA LEU A 42 -2.95 -2.52 7.46
C LEU A 42 -2.65 -3.99 7.15
N SER A 43 -3.49 -4.91 7.61
CA SER A 43 -3.38 -6.33 7.29
C SER A 43 -3.59 -6.59 5.79
N LEU A 44 -4.61 -5.97 5.18
CA LEU A 44 -4.83 -6.03 3.74
C LEU A 44 -3.65 -5.45 2.95
N LEU A 45 -3.10 -4.32 3.39
CA LEU A 45 -1.94 -3.70 2.74
C LEU A 45 -0.71 -4.61 2.81
N LYS A 46 -0.49 -5.29 3.93
CA LYS A 46 0.56 -6.31 4.03
C LYS A 46 0.33 -7.45 3.04
N SER A 47 -0.91 -7.95 2.91
CA SER A 47 -1.23 -8.97 1.93
C SER A 47 -1.06 -8.49 0.49
N LEU A 48 -1.31 -7.20 0.22
CA LEU A 48 -1.10 -6.61 -1.11
C LEU A 48 0.37 -6.74 -1.54
N PHE A 49 1.32 -6.39 -0.67
CA PHE A 49 2.77 -6.52 -0.96
C PHE A 49 3.24 -7.98 -1.11
N ASP A 50 2.43 -8.95 -0.70
CA ASP A 50 2.71 -10.38 -0.84
C ASP A 50 2.13 -10.95 -2.15
N VAL A 51 0.99 -10.38 -2.58
CA VAL A 51 0.26 -10.80 -3.79
C VAL A 51 0.76 -10.11 -5.05
N TYR A 52 1.09 -8.82 -4.96
CA TYR A 52 1.47 -8.01 -6.11
C TYR A 52 2.94 -7.63 -6.05
N SER A 53 3.56 -7.56 -7.23
CA SER A 53 4.90 -6.99 -7.38
C SER A 53 4.83 -5.46 -7.32
N ASP A 54 5.95 -4.80 -6.99
CA ASP A 54 6.02 -3.34 -6.91
C ASP A 54 5.56 -2.65 -8.20
N ALA A 55 5.92 -3.22 -9.36
CA ALA A 55 5.47 -2.72 -10.66
C ALA A 55 3.95 -2.82 -10.85
N GLU A 56 3.31 -3.88 -10.36
CA GLU A 56 1.86 -4.04 -10.46
C GLU A 56 1.12 -3.08 -9.53
N ILE A 57 1.63 -2.90 -8.31
CA ILE A 57 1.06 -1.94 -7.36
C ILE A 57 1.18 -0.52 -7.93
N TYR A 58 2.31 -0.19 -8.54
CA TYR A 58 2.49 1.07 -9.27
C TYR A 58 1.47 1.24 -10.39
N ASP A 59 1.26 0.21 -11.21
CA ASP A 59 0.29 0.24 -12.30
C ASP A 59 -1.15 0.42 -11.78
N ILE A 60 -1.49 -0.21 -10.66
CA ILE A 60 -2.78 -0.03 -9.97
C ILE A 60 -2.93 1.40 -9.42
N LEU A 61 -1.91 1.93 -8.74
CA LEU A 61 -1.92 3.29 -8.18
C LEU A 61 -2.00 4.36 -9.28
N THR A 62 -1.42 4.09 -10.44
CA THR A 62 -1.48 4.98 -11.62
C THR A 62 -2.73 4.77 -12.47
N ASN A 63 -3.72 4.00 -11.99
CA ASN A 63 -4.98 3.66 -12.69
C ASN A 63 -4.79 2.95 -14.04
N LYS A 64 -3.61 2.38 -14.29
CA LYS A 64 -3.33 1.59 -15.49
C LYS A 64 -3.86 0.15 -15.38
N SER A 65 -3.91 -0.39 -14.15
CA SER A 65 -4.48 -1.72 -13.86
C SER A 65 -5.54 -1.66 -12.76
N LYS A 66 -6.45 -2.64 -12.76
CA LYS A 66 -7.52 -2.74 -11.77
C LYS A 66 -7.09 -3.65 -10.62
N PRO A 67 -7.25 -3.22 -9.35
CA PRO A 67 -6.97 -4.09 -8.23
C PRO A 67 -8.01 -5.22 -8.15
N MET A 68 -7.61 -6.35 -7.58
CA MET A 68 -8.54 -7.43 -7.23
C MET A 68 -9.65 -6.89 -6.32
N SER A 69 -10.87 -7.42 -6.45
CA SER A 69 -12.04 -6.97 -5.67
C SER A 69 -11.81 -6.91 -4.15
N LYS A 70 -10.90 -7.75 -3.63
CA LYS A 70 -10.49 -7.78 -2.22
C LYS A 70 -9.80 -6.47 -1.77
N PHE A 71 -9.01 -5.85 -2.64
CA PHE A 71 -8.26 -4.62 -2.35
C PHE A 71 -8.94 -3.36 -2.87
N LYS A 72 -10.02 -3.50 -3.66
CA LYS A 72 -10.74 -2.37 -4.25
C LYS A 72 -11.10 -1.28 -3.23
N LYS A 73 -11.66 -1.68 -2.08
CA LYS A 73 -12.02 -0.75 -1.00
C LYS A 73 -10.82 0.00 -0.42
N LEU A 74 -9.65 -0.65 -0.36
CA LEU A 74 -8.42 -0.04 0.13
C LEU A 74 -7.96 1.06 -0.82
N PHE A 75 -7.92 0.76 -2.13
CA PHE A 75 -7.55 1.73 -3.16
C PHE A 75 -8.57 2.85 -3.34
N GLU A 76 -9.87 2.58 -3.21
CA GLU A 76 -10.90 3.63 -3.22
C GLU A 76 -10.74 4.62 -2.07
N LYS A 77 -10.30 4.15 -0.90
CA LYS A 77 -9.99 5.04 0.23
C LYS A 77 -8.72 5.86 -0.04
N ILE A 78 -7.68 5.22 -0.56
CA ILE A 78 -6.41 5.88 -0.91
C ILE A 78 -6.60 6.95 -1.99
N SER A 79 -7.46 6.69 -2.97
CA SER A 79 -7.75 7.63 -4.06
C SER A 79 -8.64 8.80 -3.64
N ASN A 80 -9.34 8.70 -2.52
CA ASN A 80 -10.19 9.77 -1.96
C ASN A 80 -9.47 10.63 -0.91
N ILE A 81 -8.18 10.40 -0.68
CA ILE A 81 -7.31 11.20 0.19
C ILE A 81 -6.48 12.15 -0.67
#